data_AF-A0A533WPR3-F1
#
_entry.id   AF-A0A533WPR3-F1
#
_cell.length_a   1.000
_cell.length_b   1.000
_cell.length_c   1.000
_cell.angle_alpha   90.00
_cell.angle_beta   90.00
_cell.angle_gamma   90.00
#
_symmetry.space_group_name_H-M   'P 1'
#
loop_
_entity.id
_entity.type
_entity.pdbx_description
1 polymer ?
#
loop_
_entity_poly.entity_id
_entity_poly.type
_entity_poly.pdbx_seq_one_letter_code
_entity_poly.pdbx_strand_id
1 'polypeptide(L)'
;MGHPKIVLTADRTLMSHYRGISLATFFGCAPALDPHRDKNSFWYHIFKNQVTPKVLFDFICNPVGHNNGVAKYAPYGLRKVEAALLRDGFKREDVVVAHPDHVEKFIGPETEVVGTYEMDPLGMGPVTMTFTYGRKQIS
;
A
#
# COMPACT_ATOMS: atom_id res chain seq x y z
N MET A 1 16.83 -14.93 9.41
CA MET A 1 15.97 -14.42 10.48
C MET A 1 14.95 -15.50 10.76
N GLY A 2 14.64 -15.78 12.03
CA GLY A 2 13.53 -16.69 12.37
C GLY A 2 12.17 -16.06 12.05
N HIS A 3 11.10 -16.66 12.56
CA HIS A 3 9.76 -16.10 12.49
C HIS A 3 9.56 -15.10 13.65
N PRO A 4 9.51 -13.79 13.40
CA PRO A 4 9.25 -12.80 14.44
C PRO A 4 7.82 -12.92 14.97
N LYS A 5 7.63 -12.49 16.22
CA LYS A 5 6.33 -12.47 16.90
C LYS A 5 5.39 -11.41 16.31
N ILE A 6 5.94 -10.26 15.92
CA ILE A 6 5.18 -9.14 15.39
C ILE A 6 5.68 -8.81 13.98
N VAL A 7 4.80 -8.99 13.00
CA VAL A 7 5.05 -8.64 11.60
C VAL A 7 4.25 -7.37 11.27
N LEU A 8 4.95 -6.27 11.05
CA LEU A 8 4.38 -5.01 10.60
C LEU A 8 4.58 -4.86 9.10
N THR A 9 3.58 -4.36 8.39
CA THR A 9 3.65 -4.10 6.96
C THR A 9 2.71 -2.96 6.56
N ALA A 10 2.73 -2.59 5.29
CA ALA A 10 1.72 -1.76 4.65
C ALA A 10 1.52 -2.27 3.23
N ASP A 11 0.53 -1.75 2.53
CA ASP A 11 0.38 -2.05 1.12
C ASP A 11 1.49 -1.37 0.27
N ARG A 12 1.65 -1.82 -0.98
CA ARG A 12 2.70 -1.31 -1.88
C ARG A 12 2.55 0.18 -2.18
N THR A 13 1.33 0.71 -2.18
CA THR A 13 1.06 2.13 -2.48
C THR A 13 1.55 3.05 -1.36
N LEU A 14 1.62 2.57 -0.12
CA LEU A 14 2.20 3.29 1.01
C LEU A 14 3.69 2.98 1.24
N MET A 15 4.22 1.95 0.57
CA MET A 15 5.63 1.58 0.53
C MET A 15 6.20 1.70 -0.89
N SER A 16 5.98 2.86 -1.52
CA SER A 16 6.51 3.23 -2.83
C SER A 16 7.04 4.66 -2.85
N HIS A 17 8.10 4.91 -3.62
CA HIS A 17 8.58 6.26 -3.92
C HIS A 17 7.92 6.89 -5.15
N TYR A 18 7.04 6.15 -5.85
CA TYR A 18 6.40 6.60 -7.09
C TYR A 18 7.38 7.18 -8.13
N ARG A 19 8.56 6.55 -8.26
CA ARG A 19 9.72 6.97 -9.07
C ARG A 19 10.22 8.39 -8.79
N GLY A 20 9.89 8.97 -7.64
CA GLY A 20 10.25 10.36 -7.29
C GLY A 20 9.47 11.41 -8.09
N ILE A 21 8.40 11.01 -8.79
CA ILE A 21 7.56 11.94 -9.55
C ILE A 21 6.69 12.72 -8.57
N SER A 22 6.77 14.05 -8.61
CA SER A 22 5.95 14.92 -7.75
C SER A 22 4.46 14.64 -7.99
N LEU A 23 3.67 14.59 -6.92
CA LEU A 23 2.24 14.27 -6.91
C LEU A 23 1.87 12.84 -7.34
N ALA A 24 2.81 12.02 -7.82
CA ALA A 24 2.49 10.66 -8.24
C ALA A 24 2.01 9.77 -7.07
N THR A 25 2.37 10.12 -5.84
CA THR A 25 1.88 9.49 -4.61
C THR A 25 0.35 9.54 -4.48
N PHE A 26 -0.31 10.54 -5.08
CA PHE A 26 -1.78 10.63 -5.08
C PHE A 26 -2.45 9.60 -6.01
N PHE A 27 -1.71 8.96 -6.92
CA PHE A 27 -2.28 7.89 -7.75
C PHE A 27 -2.71 6.68 -6.92
N GLY A 28 -2.16 6.47 -5.72
CA GLY A 28 -2.67 5.45 -4.79
C GLY A 28 -4.15 5.68 -4.42
N CYS A 29 -4.64 6.92 -4.50
CA CYS A 29 -6.03 7.28 -4.23
C CYS A 29 -6.93 7.20 -5.47
N ALA A 30 -6.39 6.90 -6.66
CA ALA A 30 -7.17 6.79 -7.89
C ALA A 30 -7.99 5.48 -7.88
N PRO A 31 -9.25 5.50 -8.35
CA PRO A 31 -10.04 4.28 -8.42
C PRO A 31 -9.38 3.28 -9.37
N ALA A 32 -9.27 2.02 -8.94
CA ALA A 32 -8.79 0.96 -9.81
C ALA A 32 -9.84 0.58 -10.86
N LEU A 33 -11.11 0.65 -10.49
CA LEU A 33 -12.26 0.22 -11.29
C LEU A 33 -13.34 1.31 -11.35
N ASP A 34 -13.97 1.43 -12.51
CA ASP A 34 -15.19 2.19 -12.73
C ASP A 34 -16.31 1.21 -13.09
N PRO A 35 -17.17 0.85 -12.12
CA PRO A 35 -18.28 -0.08 -12.34
C PRO A 35 -19.40 0.52 -13.21
N HIS A 36 -19.41 1.83 -13.44
CA HIS A 36 -20.44 2.53 -14.21
C HIS A 36 -19.98 2.92 -15.62
N ARG A 37 -18.80 2.45 -16.06
CA ARG A 37 -18.30 2.72 -17.40
C ARG A 37 -19.29 2.21 -18.45
N ASP A 38 -19.59 3.06 -19.42
CA ASP A 38 -20.43 2.70 -20.55
C ASP A 38 -19.83 1.51 -21.32
N LYS A 39 -20.60 0.42 -21.40
CA LYS A 39 -20.21 -0.83 -22.06
C LYS A 39 -20.08 -0.67 -23.58
N ASN A 40 -20.72 0.34 -24.15
CA ASN A 40 -20.64 0.64 -25.58
C ASN A 40 -19.42 1.50 -25.93
N SER A 41 -18.68 2.00 -24.93
CA SER A 41 -17.48 2.80 -25.16
C SER A 41 -16.32 1.96 -25.68
N PHE A 42 -15.53 2.55 -26.59
CA PHE A 42 -14.24 2.00 -27.03
C PHE A 42 -13.34 1.60 -25.85
N TRP A 43 -13.30 2.43 -24.80
CA TRP A 43 -12.47 2.19 -23.62
C TRP A 43 -12.88 0.96 -22.81
N TYR A 44 -14.17 0.62 -22.79
CA TYR A 44 -14.65 -0.62 -22.15
C TYR A 44 -14.15 -1.86 -22.89
N HIS A 45 -14.08 -1.81 -24.22
CA HIS A 45 -13.59 -2.93 -25.02
C HIS A 45 -12.09 -3.17 -24.82
N ILE A 46 -11.30 -2.11 -24.60
CA ILE A 46 -9.85 -2.22 -24.37
C ILE A 46 -9.50 -2.53 -22.91
N PHE A 47 -10.07 -1.79 -21.95
CA PHE A 47 -9.66 -1.85 -20.54
C PHE A 47 -10.75 -2.39 -19.60
N LYS A 48 -11.91 -2.77 -20.12
CA LYS A 48 -13.10 -3.13 -19.32
C LYS A 48 -13.39 -2.01 -18.31
N ASN A 49 -13.61 -2.37 -17.05
CA ASN A 49 -13.86 -1.41 -15.97
C ASN A 49 -12.58 -0.77 -15.41
N GLN A 50 -11.37 -1.11 -15.87
CA GLN A 50 -10.15 -0.54 -15.28
C GLN A 50 -9.99 0.94 -15.63
N VAL A 51 -9.92 1.80 -14.61
CA VAL A 51 -9.62 3.23 -14.80
C VAL A 51 -8.12 3.43 -14.92
N THR A 52 -7.37 2.74 -14.07
CA THR A 52 -5.91 2.80 -14.05
C THR A 52 -5.38 1.44 -14.49
N PRO A 53 -4.82 1.32 -15.72
CA PRO A 53 -4.26 0.05 -16.18
C PRO A 53 -3.18 -0.46 -15.23
N LYS A 54 -3.27 -1.72 -14.82
CA LYS A 54 -2.37 -2.31 -13.82
C LYS A 54 -0.89 -2.13 -14.17
N VAL A 55 -0.52 -2.32 -15.44
CA VAL A 55 0.86 -2.16 -15.91
C VAL A 55 1.39 -0.74 -15.69
N LEU A 56 0.57 0.27 -15.98
CA LEU A 56 0.92 1.66 -15.76
C LEU A 56 1.06 1.96 -14.26
N PHE A 57 0.10 1.48 -13.46
CA PHE A 57 0.15 1.64 -12.02
C PHE A 57 1.38 1.00 -11.40
N ASP A 58 1.67 -0.26 -11.73
CA ASP A 58 2.84 -0.99 -11.25
C ASP A 58 4.15 -0.36 -11.71
N PHE A 59 4.17 0.23 -12.90
CA PHE A 59 5.32 0.96 -13.41
C PHE A 59 5.58 2.21 -12.57
N ILE A 60 4.56 3.01 -12.27
CA ILE A 60 4.70 4.24 -11.49
C ILE A 60 4.98 3.90 -10.01
N CYS A 61 4.20 3.00 -9.42
CA CYS A 61 4.28 2.56 -8.03
C CYS A 61 5.40 1.54 -7.84
N ASN A 62 6.67 1.96 -7.93
CA ASN A 62 7.81 1.07 -7.70
C ASN A 62 7.91 0.68 -6.21
N PRO A 63 8.19 -0.58 -5.86
CA PRO A 63 8.40 -0.96 -4.46
C PRO A 63 9.59 -0.21 -3.85
N VAL A 64 9.55 0.03 -2.55
CA VAL A 64 10.70 0.52 -1.77
C VAL A 64 11.83 -0.51 -1.74
N GLY A 65 13.06 -0.06 -1.51
CA GLY A 65 14.17 -0.98 -1.29
C GLY A 65 13.94 -1.86 -0.06
N HIS A 66 14.47 -3.09 -0.08
CA HIS A 66 14.43 -4.00 1.05
C HIS A 66 15.81 -4.64 1.28
N ASN A 67 16.07 -5.08 2.51
CA ASN A 67 17.23 -5.90 2.87
C ASN A 67 16.70 -7.26 3.35
N ASN A 68 16.89 -8.32 2.57
CA ASN A 68 16.36 -9.66 2.87
C ASN A 68 14.86 -9.69 3.21
N GLY A 69 14.03 -8.92 2.50
CA GLY A 69 12.59 -8.80 2.75
C GLY A 69 12.21 -7.79 3.83
N VAL A 70 13.15 -7.25 4.60
CA VAL A 70 12.89 -6.17 5.57
C VAL A 70 12.85 -4.84 4.83
N ALA A 71 11.78 -4.07 5.00
CA ALA A 71 11.61 -2.79 4.31
C ALA A 71 12.69 -1.78 4.75
N LYS A 72 13.35 -1.11 3.79
CA LYS A 72 14.31 -0.04 4.07
C LYS A 72 13.58 1.23 4.52
N TYR A 73 12.50 1.57 3.83
CA TYR A 73 11.61 2.69 4.14
C TYR A 73 10.20 2.17 4.40
N ALA A 74 9.48 2.82 5.30
CA ALA A 74 8.11 2.49 5.67
C ALA A 74 7.39 3.77 6.10
N PRO A 75 6.04 3.78 6.11
CA PRO A 75 5.28 4.89 6.63
C PRO A 75 5.74 5.29 8.02
N TYR A 76 5.86 6.60 8.27
CA TYR A 76 6.40 7.11 9.52
C TYR A 76 5.60 6.62 10.75
N GLY A 77 4.27 6.54 10.64
CA GLY A 77 3.42 5.96 11.67
C GLY A 77 3.81 4.52 12.04
N LEU A 78 4.08 3.69 11.03
CA LEU A 78 4.50 2.30 11.22
C LEU A 78 5.87 2.20 11.90
N ARG A 79 6.83 3.05 11.52
CA ARG A 79 8.14 3.12 12.19
C ARG A 79 8.05 3.58 13.65
N LYS A 80 7.09 4.46 13.98
CA LYS A 80 6.82 4.83 15.38
C LYS A 80 6.26 3.66 16.18
N VAL A 81 5.38 2.84 15.60
CA VAL A 81 4.87 1.62 16.24
C VAL A 81 6.01 0.63 16.48
N GLU A 82 6.85 0.38 15.47
CA GLU A 82 8.06 -0.44 15.62
C GLU A 82 8.94 0.06 16.77
N ALA A 83 9.25 1.35 16.82
CA ALA A 83 10.08 1.94 17.87
C ALA A 83 9.42 1.84 19.26
N ALA A 84 8.09 1.98 19.35
CA ALA A 84 7.35 1.87 20.59
C ALA A 84 7.38 0.44 21.15
N LEU A 85 7.23 -0.58 20.30
CA LEU A 85 7.32 -1.98 20.71
C LEU A 85 8.70 -2.31 21.28
N LEU A 86 9.77 -1.86 20.63
CA LEU A 86 11.14 -2.09 21.10
C LEU A 86 11.40 -1.39 22.43
N ARG A 87 10.87 -0.17 22.60
CA ARG A 87 10.93 0.56 23.87
C ARG A 87 10.20 -0.18 25.00
N ASP A 88 9.12 -0.89 24.68
CA ASP A 88 8.28 -1.62 25.64
C ASP A 88 8.84 -3.01 26.03
N GLY A 89 10.01 -3.38 25.51
CA GLY A 89 10.73 -4.59 25.91
C GLY A 89 10.73 -5.73 24.90
N PHE A 90 10.10 -5.56 23.73
CA PHE A 90 10.24 -6.53 22.64
C PHE A 90 11.66 -6.51 22.09
N LYS A 91 12.24 -7.67 21.80
CA LYS A 91 13.58 -7.73 21.21
C LYS A 91 13.53 -7.31 19.74
N ARG A 92 14.68 -6.88 19.22
CA ARG A 92 14.82 -6.49 17.80
C ARG A 92 14.50 -7.63 16.83
N GLU A 93 14.68 -8.87 17.26
CA GLU A 93 14.35 -10.09 16.50
C GLU A 93 12.86 -10.47 16.56
N ASP A 94 12.11 -9.96 17.52
CA ASP A 94 10.68 -10.24 17.70
C ASP A 94 9.78 -9.34 16.83
N VAL A 95 10.31 -8.22 16.33
CA VAL A 95 9.55 -7.21 15.57
C VAL A 95 10.21 -6.96 14.23
N VAL A 96 9.44 -7.10 13.15
CA VAL A 96 9.90 -6.78 11.80
C VAL A 96 8.95 -5.82 11.10
N VAL A 97 9.50 -4.89 10.33
CA VAL A 97 8.74 -4.17 9.29
C VAL A 97 9.06 -4.83 7.95
N ALA A 98 8.16 -5.72 7.53
CA ALA A 98 8.29 -6.48 6.31
C ALA A 98 7.98 -5.61 5.08
N HIS A 99 8.69 -5.89 3.99
CA HIS A 99 8.37 -5.36 2.68
C HIS A 99 7.07 -6.02 2.17
N PRO A 100 6.13 -5.28 1.53
CA PRO A 100 4.82 -5.79 1.10
C PRO A 100 4.91 -7.07 0.26
N ASP A 101 5.86 -7.12 -0.67
CA ASP A 101 6.04 -8.27 -1.57
C ASP A 101 6.77 -9.47 -0.94
N HIS A 102 7.13 -9.38 0.35
CA HIS A 102 7.94 -10.39 1.06
C HIS A 102 7.41 -10.72 2.46
N VAL A 103 6.17 -10.34 2.77
CA VAL A 103 5.55 -10.55 4.09
C VAL A 103 5.51 -12.04 4.45
N GLU A 104 5.27 -12.90 3.45
CA GLU A 104 5.19 -14.36 3.59
C GLU A 104 6.47 -14.99 4.14
N LYS A 105 7.62 -14.32 4.00
CA LYS A 105 8.90 -14.81 4.53
C LYS A 105 9.00 -14.69 6.05
N PHE A 106 8.19 -13.85 6.66
CA PHE A 106 8.25 -13.53 8.08
C PHE A 106 7.11 -14.17 8.88
N ILE A 107 5.96 -14.43 8.24
CA ILE A 107 4.84 -15.10 8.91
C ILE A 107 5.17 -16.58 9.12
N GLY A 108 5.08 -17.04 10.37
CA GLY A 108 5.22 -18.46 10.70
C GLY A 108 4.65 -18.82 12.07
N PRO A 109 4.97 -20.01 12.61
CA PRO A 109 4.35 -20.53 13.83
C PRO A 109 4.51 -19.66 15.08
N GLU A 110 5.60 -18.89 15.15
CA GLU A 110 5.90 -17.97 16.27
C GLU A 110 5.26 -16.59 16.09
N THR A 111 4.66 -16.30 14.93
CA THR A 111 4.02 -15.01 14.66
C THR A 111 2.68 -14.93 15.39
N GLU A 112 2.59 -13.98 16.32
CA GLU A 112 1.39 -13.75 17.14
C GLU A 112 0.54 -12.61 16.57
N VAL A 113 1.18 -11.59 15.98
CA VAL A 113 0.52 -10.37 15.51
C VAL A 113 0.98 -9.99 14.10
N VAL A 114 0.02 -9.70 13.23
CA VAL A 114 0.25 -9.06 11.93
C VAL A 114 -0.43 -7.69 11.93
N GLY A 115 0.36 -6.63 11.84
CA GLY A 115 -0.11 -5.25 11.77
C GLY A 115 0.05 -4.69 10.35
N THR A 116 -1.03 -4.15 9.79
CA THR A 116 -0.96 -3.40 8.53
C THR A 116 -1.19 -1.91 8.78
N TYR A 117 -0.50 -1.06 8.02
CA TYR A 117 -0.73 0.37 7.99
C TYR A 117 -1.47 0.75 6.72
N GLU A 118 -2.57 1.49 6.89
CA GLU A 118 -3.37 2.02 5.80
C GLU A 118 -3.74 3.47 6.12
N MET A 119 -3.63 4.38 5.14
CA MET A 119 -3.92 5.80 5.35
C MET A 119 -5.42 6.09 5.24
N ASP A 120 -6.09 5.43 4.29
CA ASP A 120 -7.51 5.61 4.01
C ASP A 120 -8.20 4.25 3.80
N PRO A 121 -8.37 3.44 4.87
CA PRO A 121 -8.82 2.06 4.75
C PRO A 121 -10.25 1.93 4.21
N LEU A 122 -11.05 3.00 4.31
CA LEU A 122 -12.42 3.03 3.80
C LEU A 122 -12.51 3.67 2.41
N GLY A 123 -11.43 4.25 1.90
CA GLY A 123 -11.44 4.97 0.62
C GLY A 123 -12.32 6.23 0.63
N MET A 124 -12.54 6.84 1.80
CA MET A 124 -13.44 7.98 1.99
C MET A 124 -12.69 9.28 2.29
N GLY A 125 -11.35 9.27 2.19
CA GLY A 125 -10.53 10.46 2.35
C GLY A 125 -10.84 11.51 1.27
N PRO A 126 -10.57 12.80 1.52
CA PRO A 126 -10.89 13.88 0.59
C PRO A 126 -10.33 13.65 -0.83
N VAL A 127 -9.10 13.14 -0.92
CA VAL A 127 -8.45 12.90 -2.21
C VAL A 127 -9.07 11.70 -2.94
N THR A 128 -9.28 10.58 -2.24
CA THR A 128 -9.93 9.38 -2.78
C THR A 128 -11.35 9.69 -3.25
N MET A 129 -12.12 10.43 -2.46
CA MET A 129 -13.47 10.88 -2.82
C MET A 129 -13.44 11.81 -4.03
N THR A 130 -12.45 12.70 -4.13
CA THR A 130 -12.30 13.60 -5.29
C THR A 130 -12.05 12.81 -6.58
N PHE A 131 -11.14 11.83 -6.55
CA PHE A 131 -10.86 11.00 -7.74
C PHE A 131 -12.01 10.05 -8.10
N THR A 132 -12.80 9.60 -7.10
CA THR A 132 -13.87 8.61 -7.30
C THR A 132 -15.22 9.26 -7.64
N TYR A 133 -15.57 10.36 -6.97
CA TYR A 133 -16.88 11.02 -7.04
C TYR A 133 -16.83 12.45 -7.54
N GLY A 134 -15.67 13.12 -7.56
CA GLY A 134 -15.58 14.55 -7.92
C GLY A 134 -16.12 14.86 -9.32
N ARG A 135 -16.02 13.92 -10.26
CA ARG A 135 -16.61 14.06 -11.61
C ARG A 135 -18.13 13.84 -11.68
N LYS A 136 -18.72 13.21 -10.66
CA LYS A 136 -20.17 12.93 -10.61
C LYS A 136 -21.00 14.11 -10.08
N GLN A 137 -20.36 15.09 -9.45
CA GLN A 137 -21.01 16.29 -8.91
C GLN A 137 -20.77 17.55 -9.75
N ILE A 138 -20.25 17.39 -10.97
CA ILE A 138 -20.18 18.50 -11.91
C ILE A 138 -21.58 18.68 -12.49
N SER A 139 -22.26 19.75 -12.05
CA SER A 139 -23.52 20.24 -12.60
C SER A 139 -23.40 20.62 -14.07
#